data_AF-A0A8S3TNX9-F1
#
_entry.id   AF-A0A8S3TNX9-F1
#
_cell.length_a   1.000
_cell.length_b   1.000
_cell.length_c   1.000
_cell.angle_alpha   90.00
_cell.angle_beta   90.00
_cell.angle_gamma   90.00
#
_symmetry.space_group_name_H-M   'P 1'
#
loop_
_entity.id
_entity.type
_entity.pdbx_description
1 polymer ?
#
loop_
_entity_poly.entity_id
_entity_poly.type
_entity_poly.pdbx_seq_one_letter_code
_entity_poly.pdbx_strand_id
1 'polypeptide(L)'
;MKPYSGQGIDIVSECVAEAVGLVDRRFQTSGIGQRRLGYDPVSIMSLFSRVKAAPVRVSSMARSADISEIASDIITRRMSITMGDLQGLGMSQRFATAIDSNCALKNIMCNPADIYRKPNGVCNNLKNPMWGSSITAQPRFIPPHYGDGKNIGIIPRYLSVSGEPLPNPRHISNSVHNGGISPPRGCQFTVLLTFFGQFVDHDVISTPTKEDREGMKR
;
A
#
# COMPACT_ATOMS: atom_id res chain seq x y z
N MET A 1 -23.88 13.24 24.15
CA MET A 1 -22.40 13.07 24.14
C MET A 1 -21.80 14.29 24.81
N LYS A 2 -21.10 14.12 25.94
CA LYS A 2 -20.39 15.24 26.58
C LYS A 2 -19.14 15.56 25.75
N PRO A 3 -18.83 16.84 25.49
CA PRO A 3 -17.57 17.21 24.85
C PRO A 3 -16.44 16.97 25.85
N TYR A 4 -15.47 16.13 25.48
CA TYR A 4 -14.23 15.97 26.26
C TYR A 4 -13.38 17.23 26.07
N SER A 5 -13.47 18.15 27.03
CA SER A 5 -12.61 19.31 27.18
C SER A 5 -11.46 19.01 28.15
N GLY A 6 -10.22 19.21 27.69
CA GLY A 6 -9.08 19.64 28.50
C GLY A 6 -8.41 18.61 29.43
N GLN A 7 -7.10 18.40 29.21
CA GLN A 7 -6.11 17.79 30.11
C GLN A 7 -5.98 16.26 30.23
N GLY A 8 -6.67 15.49 29.38
CA GLY A 8 -6.35 14.06 29.15
C GLY A 8 -5.46 13.88 27.93
N ILE A 9 -4.52 12.93 27.96
CA ILE A 9 -3.75 12.50 26.78
C ILE A 9 -4.75 12.23 25.63
N ASP A 10 -4.51 12.84 24.46
CA ASP A 10 -5.33 12.62 23.27
C ASP A 10 -5.29 11.13 22.91
N ILE A 11 -6.43 10.45 23.01
CA ILE A 11 -6.53 8.99 22.82
C ILE A 11 -5.95 8.56 21.48
N VAL A 12 -6.11 9.38 20.44
CA VAL A 12 -5.54 9.14 19.10
C VAL A 12 -4.02 9.12 19.17
N SER A 13 -3.42 10.12 19.79
CA SER A 13 -1.97 10.22 19.99
C SER A 13 -1.41 9.04 20.81
N GLU A 14 -2.13 8.60 21.85
CA GLU A 14 -1.74 7.42 22.64
C GLU A 14 -1.76 6.13 21.80
N CYS A 15 -2.82 5.92 21.02
CA CYS A 15 -2.94 4.75 20.14
C CYS A 15 -1.85 4.72 19.07
N VAL A 16 -1.50 5.90 18.51
CA VAL A 16 -0.41 6.02 17.54
C VAL A 16 0.94 5.71 18.21
N ALA A 17 1.19 6.19 19.43
CA ALA A 17 2.43 5.90 20.16
C ALA A 17 2.57 4.39 20.46
N GLU A 18 1.48 3.73 20.85
CA GLU A 18 1.45 2.27 21.02
C GLU A 18 1.77 1.55 19.71
N ALA A 19 1.14 1.95 18.60
CA ALA A 19 1.38 1.39 17.28
C ALA A 19 2.85 1.53 16.86
N VAL A 20 3.46 2.70 17.08
CA VAL A 20 4.90 2.93 16.83
C VAL A 20 5.75 1.93 17.60
N GLY A 21 5.49 1.75 18.90
CA GLY A 21 6.25 0.79 19.73
C GLY A 21 6.07 -0.67 19.30
N LEU A 22 4.90 -1.05 18.76
CA LEU A 22 4.67 -2.39 18.19
C LEU A 22 5.43 -2.59 16.88
N VAL A 23 5.41 -1.60 15.99
CA VAL A 23 6.08 -1.66 14.69
C VAL A 23 7.59 -1.64 14.86
N ASP A 24 8.13 -0.77 15.71
CA ASP A 24 9.58 -0.67 15.91
C ASP A 24 10.17 -1.97 16.46
N ARG A 25 9.48 -2.62 17.41
CA ARG A 25 9.85 -3.97 17.86
C ARG A 25 9.86 -4.98 16.72
N ARG A 26 8.87 -4.95 15.84
CA ARG A 26 8.80 -5.83 14.67
C ARG A 26 9.96 -5.60 13.71
N PHE A 27 10.24 -4.35 13.34
CA PHE A 27 11.34 -4.00 12.43
C PHE A 27 12.71 -4.36 13.01
N GLN A 28 12.91 -4.24 14.33
CA GLN A 28 14.14 -4.67 15.01
C GLN A 28 14.31 -6.20 14.99
N THR A 29 13.23 -6.96 15.21
CA THR A 29 13.27 -8.44 15.17
C THR A 29 13.38 -9.04 13.76
N SER A 30 13.08 -8.26 12.72
CA SER A 30 13.08 -8.72 11.32
C SER A 30 14.46 -8.66 10.66
N GLY A 31 15.52 -8.40 11.41
CA GLY A 31 16.92 -8.44 10.95
C GLY A 31 17.46 -9.85 10.65
N ILE A 32 16.65 -10.74 10.08
CA ILE A 32 16.99 -12.15 9.85
C ILE A 32 16.94 -12.48 8.35
N GLY A 33 18.13 -12.69 7.78
CA GLY A 33 18.35 -13.61 6.67
C GLY A 33 18.12 -13.07 5.25
N GLN A 34 19.11 -12.36 4.69
CA GLN A 34 19.29 -12.31 3.24
C GLN A 34 19.54 -13.74 2.72
N ARG A 35 18.47 -14.48 2.39
CA ARG A 35 18.61 -15.68 1.56
C ARG A 35 19.05 -15.21 0.17
N ARG A 36 20.34 -15.33 -0.11
CA ARG A 36 20.87 -15.28 -1.47
C ARG A 36 20.33 -16.51 -2.21
N LEU A 37 19.18 -16.36 -2.87
CA LEU A 37 18.75 -17.30 -3.90
C LEU A 37 19.86 -17.36 -4.97
N GLY A 38 20.30 -18.58 -5.29
CA GLY A 38 21.43 -18.85 -6.19
C GLY A 38 21.27 -18.14 -7.54
N TYR A 39 22.38 -17.62 -8.05
CA TYR A 39 22.44 -16.90 -9.31
C TYR A 39 22.54 -17.90 -10.47
N ASP A 40 21.48 -17.99 -11.28
CA ASP A 40 21.53 -18.62 -12.61
C ASP A 40 21.59 -17.51 -13.68
N PRO A 41 22.75 -17.31 -14.35
CA PRO A 41 22.94 -16.27 -15.36
C PRO A 41 22.08 -16.44 -16.61
N VAL A 42 21.48 -17.62 -16.83
CA VAL A 42 20.74 -17.94 -18.07
C VAL A 42 19.23 -17.80 -17.90
N SER A 43 18.74 -17.67 -16.66
CA SER A 43 17.32 -17.56 -16.37
C SER A 43 16.88 -16.09 -16.30
N ILE A 44 15.99 -15.67 -17.21
CA ILE A 44 15.33 -14.36 -17.13
C ILE A 44 14.57 -14.16 -15.81
N MET A 45 14.10 -15.25 -15.20
CA MET A 45 13.45 -15.23 -13.89
C MET A 45 14.43 -14.90 -12.76
N SER A 46 15.73 -15.17 -12.90
CA SER A 46 16.74 -14.83 -11.88
C SER A 46 16.96 -13.31 -11.75
N LEU A 47 16.70 -12.53 -12.81
CA LEU A 47 16.68 -11.06 -12.75
C LEU A 47 15.55 -10.53 -11.86
N PHE A 48 14.37 -11.15 -11.93
CA PHE A 48 13.19 -10.78 -11.13
C PHE A 48 13.16 -11.43 -9.74
N SER A 49 13.98 -12.46 -9.51
CA SER A 49 14.08 -13.21 -8.24
C SER A 49 15.12 -12.64 -7.29
N ARG A 50 15.81 -11.55 -7.66
CA ARG A 50 16.72 -10.86 -6.74
C ARG A 50 15.92 -10.23 -5.61
N VAL A 51 15.91 -10.89 -4.45
CA VAL A 51 15.56 -10.28 -3.17
C VAL A 51 16.67 -9.28 -2.82
N LYS A 52 16.62 -8.09 -3.44
CA LYS A 52 17.43 -6.96 -2.99
C LYS A 52 16.76 -6.41 -1.75
N ALA A 53 17.55 -6.16 -0.71
CA ALA A 53 17.07 -5.40 0.44
C ALA A 53 16.40 -4.11 -0.06
N ALA A 54 15.18 -3.86 0.42
CA ALA A 54 14.43 -2.70 0.02
C ALA A 54 15.26 -1.43 0.32
N PRO A 55 15.32 -0.45 -0.61
CA PRO A 55 15.96 0.83 -0.33
C PRO A 55 15.41 1.46 0.95
N VAL A 56 16.24 2.22 1.67
CA VAL A 56 15.86 2.85 2.95
C VAL A 56 14.51 3.59 2.85
N ARG A 57 14.26 4.27 1.72
CA ARG A 57 13.00 4.98 1.45
C ARG A 57 11.78 4.04 1.34
N VAL A 58 11.94 2.85 0.79
CA VAL A 58 10.87 1.84 0.72
C VAL A 58 10.63 1.25 2.10
N SER A 59 11.70 0.93 2.84
CA SER A 59 11.60 0.40 4.20
C SER A 59 10.97 1.40 5.17
N SER A 60 11.32 2.69 5.08
CA SER A 60 10.71 3.73 5.90
C SER A 60 9.23 3.94 5.58
N MET A 61 8.86 3.85 4.30
CA MET A 61 7.45 3.91 3.91
C MET A 61 6.65 2.67 4.32
N ALA A 62 7.23 1.48 4.21
CA ALA A 62 6.63 0.26 4.73
C ALA A 62 6.40 0.38 6.25
N ARG A 63 7.36 0.94 6.99
CA ARG A 63 7.20 1.26 8.41
C ARG A 63 6.05 2.24 8.65
N SER A 64 6.00 3.36 7.93
CA SER A 64 4.91 4.34 8.03
C SER A 64 3.53 3.71 7.75
N ALA A 65 3.46 2.82 6.76
CA ALA A 65 2.23 2.10 6.41
C ALA A 65 1.81 1.12 7.52
N ASP A 66 2.74 0.31 8.04
CA ASP A 66 2.48 -0.60 9.16
C ASP A 66 2.00 0.15 10.42
N ILE A 67 2.57 1.33 10.71
CA ILE A 67 2.10 2.18 11.81
C ILE A 67 0.68 2.67 11.55
N SER A 68 0.39 3.12 10.32
CA SER A 68 -0.94 3.62 9.95
C SER A 68 -2.01 2.54 10.08
N GLU A 69 -1.70 1.32 9.66
CA GLU A 69 -2.59 0.16 9.75
C GLU A 69 -2.87 -0.22 11.22
N ILE A 70 -1.82 -0.41 12.02
CA ILE A 70 -1.95 -0.82 13.43
C ILE A 70 -2.60 0.26 14.27
N ALA A 71 -2.23 1.53 14.07
CA ALA A 71 -2.86 2.64 14.79
C ALA A 71 -4.36 2.71 14.49
N SER A 72 -4.76 2.53 13.23
CA SER A 72 -6.17 2.49 12.84
C SER A 72 -6.92 1.32 13.50
N ASP A 73 -6.31 0.14 13.58
CA ASP A 73 -6.89 -1.01 14.31
C ASP A 73 -7.10 -0.70 15.80
N ILE A 74 -6.08 -0.17 16.48
CA ILE A 74 -6.14 0.15 17.91
C ILE A 74 -7.23 1.21 18.17
N ILE A 75 -7.25 2.28 17.40
CA ILE A 75 -8.21 3.38 17.55
C ILE A 75 -9.64 2.86 17.37
N THR A 76 -9.91 2.18 16.26
CA THR A 76 -11.26 1.69 15.97
C THR A 76 -11.74 0.62 16.94
N ARG A 77 -10.83 -0.15 17.56
CA ARG A 77 -11.18 -1.09 18.65
C ARG A 77 -11.48 -0.35 19.95
N ARG A 78 -10.58 0.52 20.41
CA ARG A 78 -10.73 1.24 21.69
C ARG A 78 -11.92 2.19 21.69
N MET A 79 -12.20 2.83 20.56
CA MET A 79 -13.29 3.79 20.44
C MET A 79 -14.60 3.18 19.93
N SER A 80 -14.59 1.91 19.48
CA SER A 80 -15.76 1.26 18.87
C SER A 80 -16.36 2.05 17.70
N ILE A 81 -15.50 2.63 16.86
CA ILE A 81 -15.87 3.40 15.66
C ILE A 81 -15.32 2.74 14.39
N THR A 82 -15.84 3.14 13.23
CA THR A 82 -15.30 2.77 11.91
C THR A 82 -14.36 3.84 11.36
N MET A 83 -13.62 3.54 10.28
CA MET A 83 -12.82 4.58 9.59
C MET A 83 -13.69 5.69 8.98
N GLY A 84 -14.94 5.40 8.63
CA GLY A 84 -15.88 6.41 8.13
C GLY A 84 -16.25 7.44 9.21
N ASP A 85 -16.40 6.97 10.46
CA ASP A 85 -16.75 7.82 11.59
C ASP A 85 -15.61 8.78 11.98
N LEU A 86 -14.34 8.40 11.74
CA LEU A 86 -13.18 9.28 11.98
C LEU A 86 -13.27 10.59 11.19
N GLN A 87 -13.83 10.55 9.97
CA GLN A 87 -14.05 11.74 9.15
C GLN A 87 -15.20 12.59 9.72
N GLY A 88 -16.31 11.96 10.13
CA GLY A 88 -17.47 12.64 10.69
C GLY A 88 -17.22 13.28 12.07
N LEU A 89 -16.32 12.71 12.87
CA LEU A 89 -15.98 13.18 14.22
C LEU A 89 -14.85 14.21 14.25
N GLY A 90 -14.32 14.65 13.10
CA GLY A 90 -13.17 15.57 13.03
C GLY A 90 -11.87 14.98 13.57
N MET A 91 -11.81 13.65 13.72
CA MET A 91 -10.66 12.93 14.27
C MET A 91 -9.61 12.63 13.20
N SER A 92 -9.96 12.73 11.92
CA SER A 92 -9.04 12.58 10.78
C SER A 92 -7.85 13.54 10.87
N GLN A 93 -8.07 14.81 11.23
CA GLN A 93 -7.01 15.80 11.38
C GLN A 93 -6.09 15.48 12.56
N ARG A 94 -6.65 14.98 13.67
CA ARG A 94 -5.87 14.55 14.85
C ARG A 94 -5.00 13.35 14.51
N PHE A 95 -5.57 12.36 13.83
CA PHE A 95 -4.84 11.20 13.35
C PHE A 95 -3.72 11.59 12.39
N ALA A 96 -4.02 12.46 11.41
CA ALA A 96 -3.02 12.98 10.48
C ALA A 96 -1.88 13.69 11.22
N THR A 97 -2.18 14.50 12.22
CA THR A 97 -1.17 15.21 13.02
C THR A 97 -0.35 14.25 13.88
N ALA A 98 -0.99 13.27 14.53
CA ALA A 98 -0.33 12.29 15.39
C ALA A 98 0.62 11.38 14.59
N ILE A 99 0.24 11.00 13.37
CA ILE A 99 1.07 10.14 12.52
C ILE A 99 2.10 10.91 11.69
N ASP A 100 1.94 12.22 11.53
CA ASP A 100 2.76 13.04 10.65
C ASP A 100 4.25 12.81 10.90
N SER A 101 4.71 12.83 12.16
CA SER A 101 6.12 12.57 12.55
C SER A 101 6.69 11.24 12.05
N ASN A 102 5.84 10.25 11.78
CA ASN A 102 6.21 8.93 11.29
C ASN A 102 6.09 8.78 9.78
N CYS A 103 5.64 9.80 9.05
CA CYS A 103 5.60 9.80 7.58
C CYS A 103 6.99 10.12 7.00
N ALA A 104 7.49 9.26 6.12
CA ALA A 104 8.85 9.35 5.55
C ALA A 104 9.08 10.49 4.54
N LEU A 105 8.05 11.24 4.14
CA LEU A 105 8.10 12.18 3.03
C LEU A 105 7.77 13.60 3.52
N LYS A 106 8.77 14.30 4.07
CA LYS A 106 8.62 15.68 4.56
C LYS A 106 9.60 16.64 3.92
N ASN A 107 9.20 17.91 3.86
CA ASN A 107 10.02 19.07 3.53
C ASN A 107 10.74 18.98 2.17
N ILE A 108 9.95 18.84 1.10
CA ILE A 108 10.48 18.82 -0.26
C ILE A 108 10.60 20.25 -0.77
N MET A 109 11.83 20.67 -1.03
CA MET A 109 12.13 21.92 -1.70
C MET A 109 12.33 21.66 -3.19
N CYS A 110 11.59 22.40 -4.00
CA CYS A 110 11.68 22.34 -5.46
C CYS A 110 12.40 23.57 -5.98
N ASN A 111 13.32 23.35 -6.93
CA ASN A 111 13.93 24.42 -7.70
C ASN A 111 13.12 24.62 -9.01
N PRO A 112 12.42 25.75 -9.20
CA PRO A 112 11.68 26.01 -10.43
C PRO A 112 12.56 26.13 -11.68
N ALA A 113 13.87 26.33 -11.51
CA ALA A 113 14.83 26.44 -12.62
C ALA A 113 15.35 25.06 -13.09
N ASP A 114 14.95 23.95 -12.46
CA ASP A 114 15.33 22.61 -12.92
C ASP A 114 14.71 22.33 -14.30
N ILE A 115 15.55 22.15 -15.33
CA ILE A 115 15.11 21.91 -16.71
C ILE A 115 14.87 20.41 -17.03
N TYR A 116 15.26 19.51 -16.13
CA TYR A 116 15.12 18.06 -16.31
C TYR A 116 14.24 17.45 -15.22
N ARG A 117 13.53 16.38 -15.59
CA ARG A 117 12.70 15.61 -14.65
C ARG A 117 13.60 14.86 -13.67
N LYS A 118 13.23 14.86 -12.40
CA LYS A 118 13.87 13.97 -11.42
C LYS A 118 13.44 12.51 -11.70
N PRO A 119 14.34 11.51 -11.59
CA PRO A 119 14.00 10.10 -11.84
C PRO A 119 12.88 9.54 -10.96
N ASN A 120 12.61 10.17 -9.82
CA ASN A 120 11.55 9.79 -8.89
C ASN A 120 10.25 10.59 -9.07
N GLY A 121 10.16 11.46 -10.08
CA GLY A 121 8.98 12.29 -10.37
C GLY A 121 8.73 13.45 -9.40
N VAL A 122 9.55 13.61 -8.36
CA VAL A 122 9.39 14.69 -7.37
C VAL A 122 9.59 16.06 -8.03
N CYS A 123 8.82 17.05 -7.59
CA CYS A 123 8.80 18.42 -8.11
C CYS A 123 8.27 18.58 -9.53
N ASN A 124 7.61 17.56 -10.10
CA ASN A 124 6.90 17.74 -11.37
C ASN A 124 5.77 18.77 -11.25
N ASN A 125 5.10 18.80 -10.10
CA ASN A 125 4.14 19.83 -9.71
C ASN A 125 4.72 20.69 -8.59
N LEU A 126 4.98 21.97 -8.85
CA LEU A 126 5.60 22.88 -7.87
C LEU A 126 4.72 23.19 -6.66
N LYS A 127 3.39 23.13 -6.82
CA LYS A 127 2.43 23.34 -5.72
C LYS A 127 2.28 22.10 -4.85
N ASN A 128 2.34 20.92 -5.46
CA ASN A 128 2.23 19.63 -4.80
C ASN A 128 3.40 18.73 -5.21
N PRO A 129 4.60 18.90 -4.62
CA PRO A 129 5.84 18.27 -5.08
C PRO A 129 5.81 16.74 -5.19
N MET A 130 4.89 16.07 -4.49
CA MET A 130 4.78 14.61 -4.44
C MET A 130 3.78 14.00 -5.41
N TRP A 131 2.96 14.81 -6.09
CA TRP A 131 1.97 14.28 -7.03
C TRP A 131 2.65 13.58 -8.20
N GLY A 132 2.31 12.30 -8.40
CA GLY A 132 2.90 11.46 -9.44
C GLY A 132 4.33 11.01 -9.16
N SER A 133 4.89 11.30 -7.98
CA SER A 133 6.21 10.81 -7.60
C SER A 133 6.19 9.30 -7.32
N SER A 134 7.29 8.62 -7.58
CA SER A 134 7.42 7.19 -7.30
C SER A 134 7.51 6.93 -5.80
N ILE A 135 7.11 5.71 -5.41
CA ILE A 135 7.05 5.28 -4.02
C ILE A 135 6.13 6.24 -3.23
N THR A 136 4.86 6.30 -3.63
CA THR A 136 3.78 6.95 -2.90
C THR A 136 2.55 6.04 -2.92
N ALA A 137 1.60 6.29 -2.02
CA ALA A 137 0.33 5.57 -2.04
C ALA A 137 -0.42 5.81 -3.36
N GLN A 138 -1.10 4.77 -3.85
CA GLN A 138 -1.97 4.89 -5.02
C GLN A 138 -3.21 5.72 -4.66
N PRO A 139 -3.64 6.65 -5.54
CA PRO A 139 -4.84 7.44 -5.30
C PRO A 139 -6.08 6.54 -5.31
N ARG A 140 -7.06 6.85 -4.46
CA ARG A 140 -8.35 6.16 -4.43
C ARG A 140 -9.43 7.08 -5.01
N PHE A 141 -10.10 6.64 -6.07
CA PHE A 141 -11.24 7.36 -6.66
C PHE A 141 -12.56 7.11 -5.92
N ILE A 142 -12.67 5.96 -5.25
CA ILE A 142 -13.81 5.57 -4.42
C ILE A 142 -13.33 5.09 -3.05
N PRO A 143 -14.16 5.17 -1.99
CA PRO A 143 -13.82 4.61 -0.70
C PRO A 143 -13.46 3.12 -0.78
N PRO A 144 -12.46 2.65 -0.01
CA PRO A 144 -12.11 1.23 0.02
C PRO A 144 -13.25 0.39 0.64
N HIS A 145 -13.29 -0.89 0.27
CA HIS A 145 -14.23 -1.86 0.85
C HIS A 145 -13.47 -3.12 1.28
N TYR A 146 -13.39 -3.33 2.59
CA TYR A 146 -12.73 -4.46 3.23
C TYR A 146 -13.73 -5.28 4.07
N GLY A 147 -13.35 -6.51 4.43
CA GLY A 147 -14.19 -7.45 5.17
C GLY A 147 -14.22 -7.23 6.68
N ASP A 148 -13.42 -6.31 7.21
CA ASP A 148 -13.30 -6.02 8.63
C ASP A 148 -14.47 -5.18 9.20
N GLY A 149 -15.45 -4.81 8.37
CA GLY A 149 -16.61 -3.99 8.75
C GLY A 149 -16.28 -2.55 9.13
N LYS A 150 -14.98 -2.20 9.14
CA LYS A 150 -14.46 -0.90 9.56
C LYS A 150 -13.65 -0.22 8.45
N ASN A 151 -13.39 -0.93 7.35
CA ASN A 151 -12.60 -0.52 6.19
C ASN A 151 -11.16 -0.12 6.54
N ILE A 152 -10.53 -0.84 7.49
CA ILE A 152 -9.17 -0.58 7.95
C ILE A 152 -8.13 -1.26 7.05
N GLY A 153 -8.54 -2.32 6.34
CA GLY A 153 -7.68 -3.01 5.36
C GLY A 153 -7.07 -4.30 5.85
N ILE A 154 -7.47 -4.80 7.02
CA ILE A 154 -6.87 -5.97 7.66
C ILE A 154 -7.44 -7.27 7.07
N ILE A 155 -8.75 -7.31 6.87
CA ILE A 155 -9.45 -8.48 6.36
C ILE A 155 -9.85 -8.20 4.91
N PRO A 156 -9.37 -8.98 3.94
CA PRO A 156 -9.83 -8.89 2.55
C PRO A 156 -11.35 -9.02 2.49
N ARG A 157 -11.98 -8.33 1.54
CA ARG A 157 -13.43 -8.47 1.35
C ARG A 157 -13.77 -9.93 1.03
N TYR A 158 -14.70 -10.51 1.79
CA TYR A 158 -15.13 -11.90 1.63
C TYR A 158 -16.64 -12.07 1.49
N LEU A 159 -17.44 -11.01 1.64
CA LEU A 159 -18.89 -11.03 1.44
C LEU A 159 -19.30 -10.18 0.22
N SER A 160 -20.35 -10.63 -0.45
CA SER A 160 -21.04 -9.93 -1.51
C SER A 160 -21.92 -8.80 -0.95
N VAL A 161 -22.55 -8.02 -1.84
CA VAL A 161 -23.53 -7.00 -1.42
C VAL A 161 -24.81 -7.60 -0.83
N SER A 162 -25.09 -8.87 -1.10
CA SER A 162 -26.24 -9.60 -0.53
C SER A 162 -25.92 -10.29 0.80
N GLY A 163 -24.69 -10.18 1.30
CA GLY A 163 -24.24 -10.85 2.52
C GLY A 163 -23.72 -12.28 2.33
N GLU A 164 -23.74 -12.81 1.11
CA GLU A 164 -23.26 -14.16 0.80
C GLU A 164 -21.74 -14.21 0.61
N PRO A 165 -21.06 -15.33 0.90
CA PRO A 165 -19.63 -15.49 0.66
C PRO A 165 -19.23 -15.27 -0.80
N LEU A 166 -18.12 -14.54 -1.03
CA LEU A 166 -17.55 -14.39 -2.36
C LEU A 166 -16.97 -15.73 -2.84
N PRO A 167 -17.16 -16.08 -4.13
CA PRO A 167 -16.64 -17.32 -4.69
C PRO A 167 -15.12 -17.31 -4.71
N ASN A 168 -14.53 -18.51 -4.60
CA ASN A 168 -13.08 -18.67 -4.73
C ASN A 168 -12.60 -18.14 -6.10
N PRO A 169 -11.56 -17.28 -6.16
CA PRO A 169 -11.04 -16.74 -7.41
C PRO A 169 -10.65 -17.81 -8.44
N ARG A 170 -10.13 -18.95 -7.99
CA ARG A 170 -9.79 -20.09 -8.86
C ARG A 170 -11.03 -20.74 -9.45
N HIS A 171 -12.12 -20.81 -8.70
CA HIS A 171 -13.39 -21.29 -9.23
C HIS A 171 -13.91 -20.36 -10.33
N ILE A 172 -13.86 -19.04 -10.13
CA ILE A 172 -14.22 -18.07 -11.19
C ILE A 172 -13.31 -18.18 -12.41
N SER A 173 -12.00 -18.34 -12.22
CA SER A 173 -11.05 -18.59 -13.31
C SER A 173 -11.44 -19.84 -14.11
N ASN A 174 -11.75 -20.94 -13.44
CA ASN A 174 -12.11 -22.22 -14.06
C ASN A 174 -13.54 -22.24 -14.66
N SER A 175 -14.45 -21.40 -14.20
CA SER A 175 -15.84 -21.40 -14.68
C SER A 175 -16.08 -20.33 -15.75
N VAL A 176 -15.38 -19.20 -15.70
CA VAL A 176 -15.58 -18.07 -16.63
C VAL A 176 -14.47 -17.98 -17.68
N HIS A 177 -13.22 -18.24 -17.29
CA HIS A 177 -12.04 -18.07 -18.16
C HIS A 177 -11.48 -19.42 -18.66
N ASN A 178 -12.30 -20.47 -18.66
CA ASN A 178 -11.93 -21.78 -19.20
C ASN A 178 -11.98 -21.74 -20.73
N GLY A 179 -11.02 -21.02 -21.30
CA GLY A 179 -11.01 -20.60 -22.70
C GLY A 179 -10.61 -21.67 -23.72
N GLY A 180 -10.59 -22.96 -23.35
CA GLY A 180 -10.26 -24.06 -24.27
C GLY A 180 -9.10 -23.75 -25.20
N ILE A 181 -9.32 -23.91 -26.51
CA ILE A 181 -8.39 -23.44 -27.55
C ILE A 181 -8.68 -21.95 -27.80
N SER A 182 -7.69 -21.09 -27.53
CA SER A 182 -7.78 -19.66 -27.81
C SER A 182 -8.25 -19.39 -29.25
N PRO A 183 -9.30 -18.59 -29.47
CA PRO A 183 -9.77 -18.29 -30.81
C PRO A 183 -8.65 -17.63 -31.64
N PRO A 184 -8.67 -17.79 -32.98
CA PRO A 184 -7.67 -17.19 -33.85
C PRO A 184 -7.58 -15.69 -33.60
N ARG A 185 -6.35 -15.17 -33.48
CA ARG A 185 -6.11 -13.73 -33.33
C ARG A 185 -6.75 -13.00 -34.51
N GLY A 186 -7.58 -12.00 -34.24
CA GLY A 186 -8.11 -11.13 -35.28
C GLY A 186 -6.95 -10.50 -36.06
N CYS A 187 -7.01 -10.49 -37.39
CA CYS A 187 -5.93 -10.01 -38.27
C CYS A 187 -5.67 -8.50 -38.20
N GLN A 188 -6.35 -7.77 -37.30
CA GLN A 188 -6.30 -6.30 -37.20
C GLN A 188 -5.12 -5.79 -36.36
N PHE A 189 -4.57 -6.62 -35.46
CA PHE A 189 -3.50 -6.20 -34.55
C PHE A 189 -2.34 -7.18 -34.55
N THR A 190 -1.13 -6.63 -34.50
CA THR A 190 0.08 -7.44 -34.28
C THR A 190 0.25 -7.73 -32.79
N VAL A 191 1.06 -8.74 -32.46
CA VAL A 191 1.42 -9.08 -31.07
C VAL A 191 2.09 -7.91 -30.34
N LEU A 192 2.66 -6.94 -31.07
CA LEU A 192 3.24 -5.72 -30.51
C LEU A 192 2.25 -4.97 -29.61
N LEU A 193 0.94 -5.02 -29.91
CA LEU A 193 -0.08 -4.38 -29.08
C LEU A 193 -0.04 -4.86 -27.62
N THR A 194 0.09 -6.17 -27.40
CA THR A 194 0.14 -6.76 -26.06
C THR A 194 1.40 -6.34 -25.31
N PHE A 195 2.56 -6.41 -25.96
CA PHE A 195 3.83 -6.05 -25.33
C PHE A 195 3.96 -4.55 -25.07
N PHE A 196 3.44 -3.71 -25.96
CA PHE A 196 3.39 -2.27 -25.73
C PHE A 196 2.47 -1.93 -24.55
N GLY A 197 1.34 -2.63 -24.40
CA GLY A 197 0.48 -2.51 -23.22
C GLY A 197 1.21 -2.81 -21.91
N GLN A 198 1.97 -3.91 -21.86
CA GLN A 198 2.79 -4.25 -20.68
C GLN A 198 3.91 -3.22 -20.43
N PHE A 199 4.54 -2.72 -21.48
CA PHE A 199 5.57 -1.67 -21.37
C PHE A 199 5.00 -0.40 -20.72
N VAL A 200 3.82 0.05 -21.15
CA VAL A 200 3.16 1.22 -20.56
C VAL A 200 2.70 0.95 -19.12
N ASP A 201 2.11 -0.22 -18.84
CA ASP A 201 1.68 -0.59 -17.49
C ASP A 201 2.86 -0.53 -16.49
N HIS A 202 3.99 -1.13 -16.86
CA HIS A 202 5.18 -1.17 -16.02
C HIS A 202 5.89 0.19 -15.85
N ASP A 203 5.69 1.16 -16.75
CA ASP A 203 6.19 2.53 -16.59
C ASP A 203 5.30 3.37 -15.66
N VAL A 204 3.99 3.08 -15.65
CA VAL A 204 2.99 3.87 -14.91
C VAL A 204 2.82 3.40 -13.47
N ILE A 205 2.78 2.09 -13.22
CA ILE A 205 2.41 1.57 -11.91
C ILE A 205 3.16 0.29 -11.53
N SER A 206 3.48 0.17 -10.25
CA SER A 206 3.98 -1.07 -9.64
C SER A 206 3.49 -1.15 -8.21
N THR A 207 2.95 -2.31 -7.82
CA THR A 207 2.48 -2.59 -6.46
C THR A 207 3.38 -3.66 -5.83
N PRO A 208 4.25 -3.30 -4.87
CA PRO A 208 5.07 -4.30 -4.20
C PRO A 208 4.22 -5.18 -3.28
N THR A 209 4.57 -6.47 -3.21
CA THR A 209 3.95 -7.44 -2.28
C THR A 209 4.64 -7.39 -0.92
N LYS A 210 3.89 -7.60 0.16
CA LYS A 210 4.45 -7.77 1.51
C LYS A 210 4.98 -9.19 1.65
N GLU A 211 6.24 -9.33 2.03
CA GLU A 211 6.80 -10.62 2.41
C GLU A 211 6.40 -10.93 3.85
N ASP A 212 6.02 -12.19 4.11
CA ASP A 212 5.85 -12.66 5.48
C ASP A 212 7.19 -12.97 6.15
N ARG A 213 7.14 -13.39 7.42
CA ARG A 213 8.34 -13.69 8.23
C ARG A 213 9.19 -14.83 7.66
N GLU A 214 8.65 -15.64 6.76
CA GLU A 214 9.34 -16.77 6.13
C GLU A 214 9.81 -16.43 4.70
N GLY A 215 9.61 -15.17 4.26
CA GLY A 215 9.95 -14.71 2.91
C GLY A 215 8.95 -15.14 1.84
N MET A 216 7.77 -15.62 2.24
CA MET A 216 6.69 -15.95 1.30
C MET A 216 5.87 -14.69 1.00
N LYS A 217 5.67 -14.42 -0.28
CA LYS A 217 4.86 -13.29 -0.74
C LYS A 217 3.40 -13.57 -0.41
N ARG A 218 2.77 -12.70 0.36
CA ARG A 218 1.31 -12.72 0.59
C ARG A 218 0.56 -11.99 -0.51
#